data_AF-A0A1H3K205-F1
#
_entry.id   AF-A0A1H3K205-F1
#
_cell.length_a   1.000
_cell.length_b   1.000
_cell.length_c   1.000
_cell.angle_alpha   90.00
_cell.angle_beta   90.00
_cell.angle_gamma   90.00
#
_symmetry.space_group_name_H-M   'P 1'
#
loop_
_entity.id
_entity.type
_entity.pdbx_description
1 polymer ?
#
loop_
_entity_poly.entity_id
_entity_poly.type
_entity_poly.pdbx_seq_one_letter_code
_entity_poly.pdbx_strand_id
1 'polypeptide(L)' 'MLNAQDSSPSIYIAGHRGMVGAALLRALEHAGHTNLITRTHAELDLTDQTAVETFFADQRPTQVYLAAAKVGGIHAN' A
#
# COMPACT_ATOMS: atom_id res chain seq x y z
N MET A 1 -1.27 6.74 34.28
CA MET A 1 -0.44 7.17 33.14
C MET A 1 -0.83 6.29 31.97
N LEU A 2 -1.60 6.84 31.03
CA LEU A 2 -2.03 6.09 29.84
C LEU A 2 -0.81 5.91 28.93
N ASN A 3 -0.34 4.68 28.79
CA ASN A 3 0.60 4.33 27.72
C ASN A 3 -0.19 4.40 26.41
N ALA A 4 -0.17 5.56 25.76
CA ALA A 4 -0.48 5.62 24.35
C ALA A 4 0.61 4.81 23.66
N GLN A 5 0.28 3.58 23.27
CA GLN A 5 1.11 2.80 22.37
C GLN A 5 1.36 3.70 21.15
N ASP A 6 2.60 4.14 20.94
CA ASP A 6 3.05 4.78 19.71
C ASP A 6 2.94 3.75 18.58
N SER A 7 1.71 3.50 18.15
CA SER A 7 1.37 2.55 17.11
C SER A 7 1.64 3.22 15.79
N SER A 8 2.88 3.11 15.29
CA SER A 8 3.21 3.52 13.92
C SER A 8 2.15 2.96 12.96
N PRO A 9 1.42 3.82 12.22
CA PRO A 9 0.30 3.39 11.39
C PRO A 9 0.79 2.38 10.35
N SER A 10 0.05 1.27 10.19
CA SER A 10 0.29 0.30 9.12
C SER A 10 -0.28 0.85 7.83
N ILE A 11 0.61 1.16 6.88
CA ILE A 11 0.26 1.80 5.63
C ILE A 11 0.40 0.81 4.49
N TYR A 12 -0.71 0.44 3.85
CA TYR A 12 -0.67 -0.35 2.62
C TYR A 12 -0.60 0.55 1.38
N ILE A 13 0.37 0.29 0.50
CA ILE A 13 0.55 1.00 -0.77
C ILE A 13 0.31 0.03 -1.92
N ALA A 14 -0.90 0.06 -2.48
CA ALA A 14 -1.22 -0.70 -3.69
C ALA A 14 -0.55 -0.06 -4.91
N GLY A 15 0.08 -0.87 -5.77
CA GLY A 15 0.76 -0.35 -6.96
C GLY A 15 2.11 0.32 -6.67
N HIS A 16 2.77 -0.04 -5.57
CA HIS A 16 4.05 0.53 -5.11
C HIS A 16 5.21 0.52 -6.13
N ARG A 17 5.14 -0.28 -7.21
CA ARG A 17 6.15 -0.32 -8.29
C ARG A 17 5.86 0.62 -9.45
N GLY A 18 4.67 1.20 -9.51
CA GLY A 18 4.31 2.23 -10.50
C GLY A 18 4.94 3.59 -10.19
N MET A 19 4.86 4.53 -11.12
CA MET A 19 5.47 5.86 -10.97
C MET A 19 5.04 6.57 -9.67
N VAL A 20 3.73 6.64 -9.43
CA VAL A 20 3.15 7.28 -8.22
C VAL A 20 3.41 6.44 -6.98
N GLY A 21 3.17 5.12 -7.05
CA GLY A 21 3.36 4.23 -5.90
C GLY A 21 4.81 4.21 -5.40
N ALA A 22 5.78 4.23 -6.30
CA ALA A 22 7.20 4.24 -5.94
C ALA A 22 7.62 5.59 -5.33
N ALA A 23 7.03 6.70 -5.79
CA ALA A 23 7.25 8.01 -5.18
C ALA A 23 6.64 8.10 -3.77
N LEU A 24 5.44 7.56 -3.56
CA LEU A 24 4.80 7.47 -2.26
C LEU A 24 5.63 6.63 -1.28
N LEU A 25 6.09 5.46 -1.71
CA LEU A 25 6.94 4.59 -0.88
C LEU A 25 8.19 5.32 -0.40
N ARG A 26 8.96 5.92 -1.33
CA ARG A 26 10.16 6.70 -0.98
C ARG A 26 9.86 7.88 -0.05
N ALA A 27 8.75 8.58 -0.28
CA ALA A 27 8.37 9.73 0.53
C ALA A 27 8.00 9.32 1.97
N LEU A 28 7.27 8.21 2.13
CA LEU A 28 6.89 7.67 3.43
C LEU A 28 8.10 7.13 4.19
N GLU A 29 9.00 6.41 3.52
CA GLU A 29 10.28 5.98 4.09
C GLU A 29 11.12 7.18 4.57
N HIS A 30 11.24 8.23 3.74
CA HIS A 30 11.97 9.44 4.08
C HIS A 30 11.33 10.21 5.25
N ALA A 31 10.01 10.16 5.38
CA ALA A 31 9.26 10.72 6.51
C ALA A 31 9.35 9.87 7.79
N GLY A 32 10.05 8.73 7.77
CA GLY A 32 10.28 7.88 8.94
C GLY A 32 9.16 6.87 9.22
N HIS A 33 8.26 6.63 8.26
CA HIS A 33 7.29 5.55 8.41
C HIS A 33 7.99 4.20 8.26
N THR A 34 7.82 3.34 9.26
CA THR A 34 8.49 2.03 9.34
C THR A 34 7.56 0.85 9.07
N ASN A 35 6.24 1.06 9.15
CA ASN A 35 5.23 0.01 9.00
C ASN A 35 4.53 0.11 7.65
N LEU A 36 5.30 -0.15 6.58
CA LEU A 36 4.84 -0.08 5.20
C LEU A 36 4.57 -1.49 4.66
N ILE A 37 3.36 -1.69 4.14
CA ILE A 37 2.91 -2.94 3.55
C ILE A 37 2.84 -2.72 2.03
N THR A 38 3.42 -3.64 1.27
CA THR A 38 3.39 -3.62 -0.19
C THR A 38 3.13 -5.02 -0.73
N ARG A 39 2.40 -5.12 -1.84
CA ARG A 39 2.25 -6.35 -2.61
C ARG A 39 2.44 -6.05 -4.09
N THR A 40 3.13 -6.95 -4.78
CA THR A 40 3.15 -7.00 -6.24
C THR A 40 1.85 -7.60 -6.75
N HIS A 41 1.54 -7.41 -8.04
CA HIS A 41 0.38 -8.03 -8.66
C HIS A 41 0.41 -9.57 -8.58
N ALA A 42 1.60 -10.17 -8.56
CA ALA A 42 1.74 -11.63 -8.44
C ALA A 42 1.46 -12.14 -7.01
N GLU A 43 1.65 -11.28 -6.00
CA GLU A 43 1.40 -11.62 -4.59
C GLU A 43 -0.06 -11.29 -4.19
N LEU A 44 -0.67 -10.30 -4.84
CA LEU A 44 -2.06 -9.92 -4.60
C LEU A 44 -2.66 -9.33 -5.89
N ASP A 45 -3.57 -10.07 -6.52
CA ASP A 45 -4.43 -9.56 -7.58
C ASP A 45 -5.58 -8.78 -6.93
N LEU A 46 -5.62 -7.46 -7.15
CA LEU A 46 -6.65 -6.59 -6.58
C LEU A 46 -8.02 -6.75 -7.22
N THR A 47 -8.13 -7.51 -8.32
CA THR A 47 -9.40 -7.87 -8.94
C THR A 47 -10.03 -9.12 -8.34
N ASP A 48 -9.26 -9.90 -7.57
CA ASP A 48 -9.75 -11.05 -6.80
C ASP A 48 -10.22 -10.60 -5.42
N GLN A 49 -11.54 -10.60 -5.23
CA GLN A 49 -12.16 -10.17 -3.97
C GLN A 49 -11.74 -11.04 -2.77
N THR A 50 -11.68 -12.36 -2.94
CA THR A 50 -11.34 -13.28 -1.84
C THR A 50 -9.89 -13.12 -1.41
N ALA A 51 -8.99 -12.92 -2.37
CA ALA A 51 -7.58 -12.62 -2.07
C ALA A 51 -7.44 -11.30 -1.31
N VAL A 52 -8.17 -10.25 -1.72
CA VAL A 52 -8.19 -8.95 -1.05
C VAL A 52 -8.75 -9.06 0.37
N GLU A 53 -9.89 -9.72 0.55
CA GLU A 53 -10.50 -9.92 1.88
C GLU A 53 -9.55 -10.65 2.84
N THR A 54 -8.92 -11.73 2.36
CA THR A 54 -7.94 -12.49 3.14
C THR A 54 -6.73 -11.62 3.52
N PHE A 55 -6.21 -10.86 2.57
CA PHE A 55 -5.10 -9.94 2.79
C PHE A 55 -5.42 -8.87 3.84
N PHE A 56 -6.61 -8.24 3.76
CA PHE A 56 -7.02 -7.21 4.71
C PHE A 56 -7.30 -7.78 6.11
N ALA A 57 -7.85 -8.99 6.20
CA ALA A 57 -8.07 -9.67 7.47
C ALA A 57 -6.74 -10.01 8.18
N ASP A 58 -5.72 -10.42 7.43
CA ASP A 58 -4.39 -10.75 7.94
C ASP A 58 -3.56 -9.50 8.29
N GLN A 59 -3.39 -8.60 7.33
CA GLN A 59 -2.47 -7.46 7.45
C GLN A 59 -3.05 -6.27 8.21
N ARG A 60 -4.38 -6.12 8.21
CA ARG A 60 -5.13 -5.07 8.91
C ARG A 60 -4.50 -3.67 8.79
N PRO A 61 -4.24 -3.17 7.57
CA PRO A 61 -3.68 -1.84 7.39
C PRO A 61 -4.64 -0.78 7.95
N THR A 62 -4.11 0.21 8.68
CA THR A 62 -4.90 1.34 9.19
C THR A 62 -5.03 2.47 8.17
N GLN A 63 -4.17 2.49 7.15
CA GLN A 63 -4.22 3.43 6.03
C GLN A 63 -3.93 2.71 4.72
N VAL A 64 -4.60 3.14 3.64
CA VAL A 64 -4.42 2.58 2.31
C VAL A 64 -4.21 3.71 1.30
N TYR A 65 -3.11 3.64 0.57
CA TYR A 65 -2.85 4.46 -0.61
C TYR A 65 -3.04 3.61 -1.87
N LEU A 66 -4.11 3.87 -2.62
CA LEU A 66 -4.45 3.14 -3.83
C LEU A 66 -3.83 3.80 -5.07
N ALA A 67 -2.60 3.41 -5.42
CA ALA A 67 -1.92 3.87 -6.64
C ALA A 67 -1.94 2.83 -7.78
N ALA A 68 -2.48 1.65 -7.55
CA ALA A 68 -2.66 0.62 -8.57
C ALA A 68 -3.77 1.06 -9.55
N ALA A 69 -3.44 1.07 -10.84
CA ALA A 69 -4.40 1.31 -11.92
C ALA A 69 -3.93 0.62 -13.18
N LYS A 70 -4.88 0.19 -14.02
CA LYS A 70 -4.58 -0.16 -15.42
C LYS A 70 -4.47 1.14 -16.20
N VAL A 71 -3.26 1.49 -16.64
CA VAL A 71 -3.01 2.70 -17.43
C VAL A 71 -2.65 2.34 -18.86
N GLY A 72 -3.09 3.15 -19.83
CA GLY A 72 -2.74 2.98 -21.25
C GLY A 72 -1.29 3.35 -21.59
N GLY A 73 -0.48 3.75 -20.60
CA GLY A 73 0.87 4.25 -20.77
C GLY A 73 0.91 5.72 -21.21
N ILE A 74 2.12 6.25 -21.42
CA ILE A 74 2.35 7.65 -21.84
C ILE A 74 1.66 8.01 -23.17
N HIS A 75 1.34 7.02 -24.01
CA HIS A 75 0.67 7.22 -25.29
C HIS A 75 -0.85 7.48 -25.15
N ALA A 76 -1.43 7.33 -23.96
CA ALA A 76 -2.87 7.44 -23.72
C ALA A 76 -3.29 8.74 -22.99
N ASN A 77 -2.36 9.67 -22.74
CA ASN A 77 -2.61 10.99 -22.13
C ASN A 77 -2.55 12.12 -23.15
#